data_AF-A0A1F5NQB5-F1
#
_entry.id   AF-A0A1F5NQB5-F1
#
_cell.length_a   1.000
_cell.length_b   1.000
_cell.length_c   1.000
_cell.angle_alpha   90.00
_cell.angle_beta   90.00
_cell.angle_gamma   90.00
#
_symmetry.space_group_name_H-M   'P 1'
#
loop_
_entity.id
_entity.type
_entity.pdbx_description
1 polymer ?
#
loop_
_entity_poly.entity_id
_entity_poly.type
_entity_poly.pdbx_seq_one_letter_code
_entity_poly.pdbx_strand_id
1 'polypeptide(L)'
;MQVDKEQLNPTWNLIFQEIGKQLHDRSGLLAKRVLLIFIPALVIIFLIQLLARISTQSSFGSISIQLFVSGVLTVVVVLFITAILNSILKIEQVIWLDSYFDGKNLTPKESWRIARKLYWAWSYVQFKLFYRYYLWVILAFVGLSVLGFYTFAVSDFAKSASGGILGLLAFIFIVILGSVSLFLTRYLKIKLSYIPFIFLDRYHGESVHSSDFWNGFFSEMRELNKLSQGDSFNKNVMLEIGADLAMTVVEHVAGQIQYGFELAGGVLPSGVGAAVAAAGTTVTRGIAEVGHRIILFAKLTGRYVLYRYAFQKMHNKPYNINEYIYSLKD
;
A
#
# COMPACT_ATOMS: atom_id res chain seq x y z
N MET A 1 3.08 -40.61 5.26
CA MET A 1 3.54 -39.68 6.32
C MET A 1 2.28 -39.00 6.86
N GLN A 2 1.76 -39.46 8.00
CA GLN A 2 0.60 -38.84 8.64
C GLN A 2 1.06 -37.47 9.17
N VAL A 3 0.52 -36.40 8.60
CA VAL A 3 0.74 -35.05 9.09
C VAL A 3 -0.12 -34.90 10.34
N ASP A 4 0.52 -34.76 11.49
CA ASP A 4 -0.15 -34.49 12.76
C ASP A 4 -1.03 -33.25 12.63
N LYS A 5 -2.29 -33.40 13.07
CA LYS A 5 -3.31 -32.35 13.10
C LYS A 5 -3.00 -31.21 14.09
N GLU A 6 -1.79 -31.15 14.65
CA GLU A 6 -1.37 -30.11 15.60
C GLU A 6 -0.38 -29.07 15.03
N GLN A 7 0.22 -29.27 13.85
CA GLN A 7 1.04 -28.23 13.19
C GLN A 7 0.20 -27.31 12.29
N LEU A 8 -0.96 -26.88 12.78
CA LEU A 8 -2.00 -26.27 11.94
C LEU A 8 -1.83 -24.77 11.65
N ASN A 9 -0.79 -24.14 12.21
CA ASN A 9 -0.45 -22.75 11.94
C ASN A 9 1.07 -22.56 11.95
N PRO A 10 1.65 -21.78 11.02
CA PRO A 10 3.10 -21.54 11.00
C PRO A 10 3.53 -20.84 12.29
N THR A 11 4.65 -21.26 12.87
CA THR A 11 5.20 -20.61 14.06
C THR A 11 5.73 -19.21 13.72
N TRP A 12 5.79 -18.33 14.72
CA TRP A 12 6.36 -16.98 14.53
C TRP A 12 7.80 -17.03 14.02
N ASN A 13 8.60 -17.99 14.51
CA ASN A 13 9.97 -18.19 14.06
C ASN A 13 10.04 -18.48 12.56
N LEU A 14 9.18 -19.34 12.04
CA LEU A 14 9.13 -19.62 10.60
C LEU A 14 8.74 -18.38 9.80
N ILE A 15 7.70 -17.65 10.24
CA ILE A 15 7.26 -16.41 9.56
C ILE A 15 8.40 -15.39 9.50
N PHE A 16 9.07 -15.13 10.61
CA PHE A 16 10.16 -14.15 10.66
C PHE A 16 11.42 -14.62 9.93
N GLN A 17 11.71 -15.92 9.95
CA GLN A 17 12.82 -16.48 9.19
C GLN A 17 12.60 -16.30 7.68
N GLU A 18 11.40 -16.59 7.18
CA GLU A 18 11.07 -16.39 5.76
C GLU A 18 11.02 -14.91 5.38
N ILE A 19 10.51 -14.04 6.24
CA ILE A 19 10.62 -12.58 6.05
C ILE A 19 12.09 -12.17 5.95
N GLY A 20 12.94 -12.62 6.88
CA GLY A 20 14.36 -12.29 6.92
C GLY A 20 15.09 -12.73 5.65
N LYS A 21 14.88 -13.96 5.19
CA LYS A 21 15.45 -14.47 3.92
C LYS A 21 15.01 -13.61 2.73
N GLN A 22 13.71 -13.36 2.58
CA GLN A 22 13.19 -12.57 1.47
C GLN A 22 13.72 -11.13 1.48
N LEU A 23 13.81 -10.51 2.65
CA LEU A 23 14.37 -9.17 2.78
C LEU A 23 15.87 -9.16 2.46
N HIS A 24 16.62 -10.14 2.93
CA HIS A 24 18.05 -10.24 2.60
C HIS A 24 18.28 -10.34 1.09
N ASP A 25 17.54 -11.23 0.42
CA ASP A 25 17.73 -11.51 -1.01
C ASP A 25 17.20 -10.40 -1.93
N ARG A 26 16.14 -9.69 -1.52
CA ARG A 26 15.39 -8.79 -2.42
C ARG A 26 15.36 -7.33 -2.01
N SER A 27 15.80 -6.95 -0.80
CA SER A 27 15.73 -5.54 -0.34
C SER A 27 16.51 -4.57 -1.22
N GLY A 28 17.71 -4.94 -1.68
CA GLY A 28 18.51 -4.11 -2.58
C GLY A 28 17.85 -3.91 -3.96
N LEU A 29 17.30 -4.99 -4.52
CA LEU A 29 16.54 -4.93 -5.78
C LEU A 29 15.28 -4.07 -5.62
N LEU A 30 14.58 -4.24 -4.50
CA LEU A 30 13.38 -3.48 -4.16
C LEU A 30 13.70 -1.99 -4.04
N ALA A 31 14.74 -1.62 -3.30
CA ALA A 31 15.18 -0.24 -3.15
C ALA A 31 15.50 0.38 -4.51
N LYS A 32 16.22 -0.34 -5.38
CA LYS A 32 16.52 0.11 -6.74
C LYS A 32 15.27 0.33 -7.58
N ARG A 33 14.29 -0.59 -7.53
CA ARG A 33 13.01 -0.47 -8.24
C ARG A 33 12.20 0.73 -7.76
N VAL A 34 12.10 0.90 -6.45
CA VAL A 34 11.37 2.00 -5.83
C VAL A 34 12.00 3.32 -6.22
N LEU A 35 13.32 3.47 -6.06
CA LEU A 35 14.00 4.69 -6.48
C LEU A 35 13.78 4.97 -7.98
N LEU A 36 13.91 3.98 -8.86
CA LEU A 36 13.69 4.20 -10.30
C LEU A 36 12.27 4.69 -10.61
N ILE A 37 11.26 4.18 -9.93
CA ILE A 37 9.86 4.57 -10.12
C ILE A 37 9.57 5.97 -9.54
N PHE A 38 10.18 6.31 -8.41
CA PHE A 38 9.90 7.54 -7.67
C PHE A 38 10.87 8.69 -8.00
N ILE A 39 12.03 8.44 -8.61
CA ILE A 39 13.02 9.46 -9.01
C ILE A 39 12.37 10.61 -9.78
N PRO A 40 11.52 10.38 -10.81
CA PRO A 40 10.90 11.49 -11.54
C PRO A 40 10.05 12.39 -10.64
N ALA A 41 9.28 11.79 -9.73
CA ALA A 41 8.48 12.54 -8.75
C ALA A 41 9.37 13.27 -7.73
N LEU A 42 10.46 12.63 -7.27
CA LEU A 42 11.45 13.23 -6.37
C LEU A 42 12.16 14.42 -7.01
N VAL A 43 12.51 14.35 -8.29
CA VAL A 43 13.10 15.48 -9.04
C VAL A 43 12.11 16.64 -9.13
N ILE A 44 10.84 16.37 -9.42
CA ILE A 44 9.80 17.42 -9.43
C ILE A 44 9.66 18.05 -8.05
N ILE A 45 9.61 17.24 -6.99
CA ILE A 45 9.55 17.74 -5.60
C ILE A 45 10.76 18.61 -5.30
N PHE A 46 11.96 18.16 -5.66
CA PHE A 46 13.19 18.93 -5.48
C PHE A 46 13.09 20.30 -6.16
N LEU A 47 12.67 20.32 -7.43
CA LEU A 47 12.53 21.57 -8.19
C LEU A 47 11.47 22.49 -7.59
N ILE A 48 10.31 21.96 -7.18
CA ILE A 48 9.26 22.75 -6.52
C ILE A 48 9.79 23.35 -5.21
N GLN A 49 10.48 22.56 -4.38
CA GLN A 49 11.03 23.02 -3.11
C GLN A 49 12.13 24.05 -3.30
N LEU A 50 13.01 23.85 -4.28
CA LEU A 50 14.08 24.78 -4.63
C LEU A 50 13.50 26.12 -5.09
N LEU A 51 12.57 26.09 -6.05
CA LEU A 51 11.93 27.30 -6.58
C LEU A 51 11.12 28.03 -5.50
N ALA A 52 10.38 27.31 -4.65
CA ALA A 52 9.64 27.90 -3.55
C ALA A 52 10.57 28.65 -2.59
N ARG A 53 11.70 28.04 -2.19
CA ARG A 53 12.67 28.64 -1.27
C ARG A 53 13.46 29.81 -1.88
N ILE A 54 13.69 29.80 -3.19
CA ILE A 54 14.31 30.95 -3.89
C ILE A 54 13.29 32.08 -4.04
N SER A 55 12.01 31.76 -4.32
CA SER A 55 10.94 32.74 -4.52
C SER A 55 10.57 33.51 -3.26
N THR A 56 10.72 32.93 -2.06
CA THR A 56 10.53 33.67 -0.80
C THR A 56 11.65 34.67 -0.51
N GLN A 57 12.77 34.61 -1.23
CA GLN A 57 13.92 35.50 -1.08
C GLN A 57 14.02 36.55 -2.20
N SER A 58 13.20 36.46 -3.24
CA SER A 58 13.25 37.34 -4.39
C SER A 58 11.84 37.63 -4.92
N SER A 59 11.54 38.89 -5.25
CA SER A 59 10.27 39.30 -5.84
C SER A 59 10.13 38.76 -7.26
N PHE A 60 9.81 37.47 -7.38
CA PHE A 60 9.51 36.85 -8.66
C PHE A 60 8.22 37.44 -9.21
N GLY A 61 8.36 38.16 -10.32
CA GLY A 61 7.26 38.71 -11.09
C GLY A 61 6.29 37.65 -11.61
N SER A 62 5.15 38.12 -12.08
CA SER A 62 4.01 37.36 -12.61
C SER A 62 4.42 36.11 -13.40
N ILE A 63 4.23 34.93 -12.79
CA ILE A 63 4.31 33.64 -13.49
C ILE A 63 3.25 33.64 -14.58
N SER A 64 3.66 33.38 -15.83
CA SER A 64 2.70 33.28 -16.94
C SER A 64 1.76 32.08 -16.73
N ILE A 65 0.48 32.26 -17.02
CA ILE A 65 -0.55 31.22 -16.89
C ILE A 65 -0.16 29.93 -17.64
N GLN A 66 0.55 30.07 -18.77
CA GLN A 66 1.03 28.95 -19.58
C GLN A 66 2.06 28.08 -18.83
N LEU A 67 3.01 28.69 -18.11
CA LEU A 67 3.98 27.95 -17.30
C LEU A 67 3.29 27.19 -16.16
N PHE A 68 2.31 27.82 -15.51
CA PHE A 68 1.51 27.18 -14.46
C PHE A 68 0.75 25.95 -14.99
N VAL A 69 0.03 26.10 -16.10
CA VAL A 69 -0.72 25.00 -16.72
C VAL A 69 0.20 23.86 -17.15
N SER A 70 1.36 24.16 -17.77
CA SER A 70 2.33 23.13 -18.16
C SER A 70 2.93 22.39 -16.95
N GLY A 71 3.17 23.11 -15.85
CA GLY A 71 3.67 22.55 -14.60
C GLY A 71 2.67 21.58 -13.97
N VAL A 72 1.41 22.01 -13.85
CA VAL A 72 0.33 21.15 -13.32
C VAL A 72 0.14 19.91 -14.18
N LEU A 73 0.11 20.05 -15.50
CA LEU A 73 -0.03 18.90 -16.41
C LEU A 73 1.13 17.91 -16.26
N THR A 74 2.36 18.40 -16.15
CA THR A 74 3.55 17.57 -15.94
C THR A 74 3.46 16.78 -14.63
N VAL A 75 3.04 17.43 -13.55
CA VAL A 75 2.84 16.77 -12.24
C VAL A 75 1.79 15.67 -12.35
N VAL A 76 0.64 15.94 -12.99
CA VAL A 76 -0.43 14.94 -13.17
C VAL A 76 0.06 13.73 -13.95
N VAL A 77 0.79 13.94 -15.06
CA VAL A 77 1.33 12.86 -15.87
C VAL A 77 2.33 12.01 -15.08
N VAL A 78 3.24 12.64 -14.33
CA VAL A 78 4.21 11.90 -13.51
C VAL A 78 3.51 11.10 -12.41
N LEU A 79 2.53 11.69 -11.71
CA LEU A 79 1.76 10.98 -10.70
C LEU A 79 1.02 9.77 -11.29
N PHE A 80 0.43 9.93 -12.48
CA PHE A 80 -0.25 8.84 -13.18
C PHE A 80 0.69 7.70 -13.56
N ILE A 81 1.85 8.01 -14.15
CA ILE A 81 2.87 7.00 -14.52
C ILE A 81 3.40 6.30 -13.27
N THR A 82 3.73 7.04 -12.20
CA THR A 82 4.18 6.47 -10.93
C THR A 82 3.12 5.55 -10.33
N ALA A 83 1.83 5.90 -10.41
CA ALA A 83 0.75 5.04 -9.93
C ALA A 83 0.68 3.70 -10.70
N ILE A 84 0.80 3.73 -12.03
CA ILE A 84 0.84 2.52 -12.87
C ILE A 84 2.04 1.65 -12.50
N LEU A 85 3.25 2.23 -12.49
CA LEU A 85 4.48 1.51 -12.20
C LEU A 85 4.48 0.92 -10.78
N ASN A 86 3.92 1.64 -9.81
CA ASN A 86 3.76 1.15 -8.44
C ASN A 86 2.81 -0.04 -8.38
N SER A 87 1.72 -0.02 -9.15
CA SER A 87 0.82 -1.17 -9.25
C SER A 87 1.51 -2.38 -9.88
N ILE A 88 2.32 -2.18 -10.93
CA ILE A 88 3.13 -3.25 -11.53
C ILE A 88 4.12 -3.81 -10.51
N LEU A 89 4.83 -2.95 -9.76
CA LEU A 89 5.76 -3.38 -8.72
C LEU A 89 5.06 -4.23 -7.64
N LYS A 90 3.84 -3.85 -7.22
CA LYS A 90 3.07 -4.66 -6.26
C LYS A 90 2.78 -6.06 -6.79
N ILE A 91 2.44 -6.20 -8.07
CA ILE A 91 2.24 -7.52 -8.70
C ILE A 91 3.57 -8.28 -8.77
N GLU A 92 4.65 -7.60 -9.18
CA GLU A 92 6.00 -8.18 -9.25
C GLU A 92 6.43 -8.75 -7.90
N GLN A 93 6.17 -8.05 -6.79
CA GLN A 93 6.46 -8.53 -5.44
C GLN A 93 5.74 -9.84 -5.10
N VAL A 94 4.49 -10.00 -5.52
CA VAL A 94 3.74 -11.25 -5.30
C VAL A 94 4.36 -12.38 -6.13
N ILE A 95 4.72 -12.11 -7.38
CA ILE A 95 5.40 -13.08 -8.27
C ILE A 95 6.76 -13.49 -7.71
N TRP A 96 7.51 -12.57 -7.11
CA TRP A 96 8.79 -12.91 -6.46
C TRP A 96 8.60 -13.92 -5.33
N LEU A 97 7.58 -13.73 -4.50
CA LEU A 97 7.26 -14.67 -3.44
C LEU A 97 6.82 -16.01 -4.00
N ASP A 98 5.85 -16.00 -4.91
CA ASP A 98 5.33 -17.22 -5.55
C ASP A 98 6.48 -18.05 -6.18
N SER A 99 7.30 -17.41 -7.02
CA SER A 99 8.44 -18.06 -7.69
C SER A 99 9.55 -18.53 -6.75
N TYR A 100 9.75 -17.88 -5.61
CA TYR A 100 10.71 -18.34 -4.59
C TYR A 100 10.21 -19.63 -3.93
N PHE A 101 8.96 -19.63 -3.49
CA PHE A 101 8.35 -20.76 -2.79
C PHE A 101 8.03 -21.95 -3.70
N ASP A 102 7.94 -21.72 -5.01
CA ASP A 102 7.84 -22.75 -6.07
C ASP A 102 9.22 -23.21 -6.60
N GLY A 103 10.32 -22.63 -6.11
CA GLY A 103 11.68 -23.00 -6.52
C GLY A 103 12.04 -22.65 -7.97
N LYS A 104 11.24 -21.80 -8.65
CA LYS A 104 11.50 -21.35 -10.03
C LYS A 104 12.52 -20.22 -10.10
N ASN A 105 12.60 -19.38 -9.06
CA ASN A 105 13.54 -18.26 -8.93
C ASN A 105 13.67 -17.38 -10.19
N LEU A 106 12.58 -16.68 -10.53
CA LEU A 106 12.55 -15.80 -11.70
C LEU A 106 13.57 -14.66 -11.60
N THR A 107 14.14 -14.30 -12.75
CA THR A 107 14.99 -13.12 -12.87
C THR A 107 14.16 -11.83 -12.77
N PRO A 108 14.77 -10.69 -12.37
CA PRO A 108 14.05 -9.41 -12.29
C PRO A 108 13.43 -8.94 -13.62
N LYS A 109 13.98 -9.37 -14.76
CA LYS A 109 13.43 -9.02 -16.09
C LYS A 109 12.17 -9.83 -16.40
N GLU A 110 12.19 -11.12 -16.08
CA GLU A 110 11.05 -12.03 -16.28
C GLU A 110 9.90 -11.63 -15.36
N SER A 111 10.15 -11.44 -14.06
CA SER A 111 9.13 -11.02 -13.09
C SER A 111 8.44 -9.72 -13.50
N TRP A 112 9.20 -8.75 -13.98
CA TRP A 112 8.67 -7.47 -14.47
C TRP A 112 7.84 -7.62 -15.74
N ARG A 113 8.22 -8.53 -16.65
CA ARG A 113 7.46 -8.78 -17.88
C ARG A 113 6.11 -9.42 -17.54
N ILE A 114 6.10 -10.43 -16.67
CA ILE A 114 4.87 -11.06 -16.18
C ILE A 114 3.99 -10.02 -15.49
N ALA A 115 4.54 -9.24 -14.56
CA ALA A 115 3.79 -8.23 -13.81
C ALA A 115 3.11 -7.19 -14.72
N ARG A 116 3.78 -6.76 -15.80
CA ARG A 116 3.20 -5.85 -16.80
C ARG A 116 2.03 -6.48 -17.56
N LYS A 117 2.15 -7.75 -17.96
CA LYS A 117 1.05 -8.47 -18.65
C LYS A 117 -0.17 -8.64 -17.73
N LEU A 118 0.06 -8.86 -16.43
CA LEU A 118 -1.00 -9.01 -15.43
C LEU A 118 -1.63 -7.69 -14.97
N TYR A 119 -1.04 -6.54 -15.30
CA TYR A 119 -1.47 -5.24 -14.79
C TYR A 119 -2.97 -4.98 -15.01
N TRP A 120 -3.46 -5.15 -16.24
CA TRP A 120 -4.86 -4.86 -16.56
C TRP A 120 -5.84 -5.80 -15.84
N ALA A 121 -5.51 -7.09 -15.83
CA ALA A 121 -6.27 -8.10 -15.10
C ALA A 121 -6.34 -7.78 -13.60
N TRP A 122 -5.20 -7.45 -13.00
CA TRP A 122 -5.12 -7.06 -11.59
C TRP A 122 -5.90 -5.78 -11.30
N SER A 123 -5.77 -4.75 -12.14
CA SER A 123 -6.52 -3.50 -12.01
C SER A 123 -8.03 -3.72 -12.08
N TYR A 124 -8.50 -4.59 -12.97
CA TYR A 124 -9.90 -4.98 -13.03
C TYR A 124 -10.35 -5.68 -11.74
N VAL A 125 -9.51 -6.58 -11.18
CA VAL A 125 -9.79 -7.21 -9.89
C VAL A 125 -9.91 -6.18 -8.78
N GLN A 126 -8.97 -5.24 -8.69
CA GLN A 126 -8.99 -4.16 -7.71
C GLN A 126 -10.25 -3.30 -7.83
N PHE A 127 -10.65 -2.95 -9.06
CA PHE A 127 -11.88 -2.18 -9.30
C PHE A 127 -13.13 -2.92 -8.82
N LYS A 128 -13.25 -4.22 -9.11
CA LYS A 128 -14.41 -5.01 -8.67
C LYS A 128 -14.45 -5.19 -7.15
N LEU A 129 -13.29 -5.35 -6.52
CA LEU A 129 -13.18 -5.40 -5.05
C LEU A 129 -13.52 -4.06 -4.41
N PHE A 130 -13.08 -2.95 -5.01
CA PHE A 130 -13.47 -1.60 -4.60
C PHE A 130 -14.99 -1.44 -4.58
N TYR A 131 -15.65 -1.76 -5.70
CA TYR A 131 -17.10 -1.68 -5.80
C TYR A 131 -17.81 -2.56 -4.76
N ARG A 132 -17.32 -3.79 -4.56
CA ARG A 132 -17.96 -4.76 -3.65
C ARG A 132 -17.78 -4.42 -2.17
N TYR A 133 -16.60 -3.99 -1.75
CA TYR A 133 -16.24 -3.89 -0.33
C TYR A 133 -16.03 -2.46 0.18
N TYR A 134 -15.59 -1.53 -0.67
CA TYR A 134 -15.20 -0.19 -0.23
C TYR A 134 -16.23 0.87 -0.59
N LEU A 135 -16.83 0.80 -1.77
CA LEU A 135 -17.76 1.83 -2.25
C LEU A 135 -18.93 2.06 -1.29
N TRP A 136 -19.60 0.99 -0.86
CA TRP A 136 -20.74 1.08 0.07
C TRP A 136 -20.35 1.66 1.43
N VAL A 137 -19.16 1.35 1.91
CA VAL A 137 -18.62 1.89 3.16
C VAL A 137 -18.37 3.39 3.03
N ILE A 138 -17.75 3.80 1.92
CA ILE A 138 -17.50 5.22 1.63
C ILE A 138 -18.82 5.98 1.50
N LEU A 139 -19.79 5.44 0.76
CA LEU A 139 -21.11 6.06 0.60
C LEU A 139 -21.83 6.19 1.94
N ALA A 140 -21.79 5.16 2.81
CA ALA A 140 -22.36 5.24 4.14
C ALA A 140 -21.67 6.33 4.99
N PHE A 141 -20.34 6.44 4.90
CA PHE A 141 -19.58 7.45 5.64
C PHE A 141 -19.85 8.87 5.18
N VAL A 142 -19.94 9.08 3.86
CA VAL A 142 -20.31 10.36 3.26
C VAL A 142 -21.73 10.73 3.64
N GLY A 143 -22.68 9.78 3.54
CA GLY A 143 -24.07 9.99 3.95
C GLY A 143 -24.20 10.38 5.42
N LEU A 144 -23.54 9.65 6.33
CA LEU A 144 -23.51 9.97 7.76
C LEU A 144 -22.88 11.33 8.03
N SER A 145 -21.77 11.66 7.35
CA SER A 145 -21.12 12.97 7.49
C SER A 145 -22.02 14.12 7.04
N VAL A 146 -22.73 13.97 5.92
CA VAL A 146 -23.68 14.97 5.42
C VAL A 146 -24.86 15.14 6.38
N LEU A 147 -25.40 14.03 6.90
CA LEU A 147 -26.47 14.07 7.91
C LEU A 147 -25.99 14.75 9.19
N GLY A 148 -24.80 14.39 9.68
CA GLY A 148 -24.17 15.03 10.85
C GLY A 148 -23.99 16.54 10.63
N PHE A 149 -23.45 16.94 9.49
CA PHE A 149 -23.30 18.36 9.14
C PHE A 149 -24.65 19.09 9.12
N TYR A 150 -25.66 18.52 8.46
CA TYR A 150 -27.00 19.09 8.44
C TYR A 150 -27.56 19.26 9.86
N THR A 151 -27.43 18.24 10.72
CA THR A 151 -27.93 18.30 12.10
C THR A 151 -27.19 19.33 12.95
N PHE A 152 -25.86 19.45 12.82
CA PHE A 152 -25.05 20.29 13.71
C PHE A 152 -24.83 21.71 13.19
N ALA A 153 -25.00 21.98 11.90
CA ALA A 153 -24.73 23.28 11.29
C ALA A 153 -25.97 23.97 10.69
N VAL A 154 -27.00 23.22 10.29
CA VAL A 154 -28.11 23.77 9.48
C VAL A 154 -29.46 23.67 10.19
N SER A 155 -29.71 22.55 10.89
CA SER A 155 -31.02 22.25 11.46
C SER A 155 -31.42 23.21 12.60
N ASP A 156 -32.71 23.33 12.85
CA ASP A 156 -33.22 24.16 13.96
C ASP A 156 -32.78 23.64 15.34
N PHE A 157 -32.41 22.35 15.43
CA PHE A 157 -31.75 21.79 16.60
C PHE A 157 -30.43 22.53 16.92
N ALA A 158 -29.60 22.82 15.90
CA ALA A 158 -28.36 23.56 16.07
C ALA A 158 -28.59 25.03 16.49
N LYS A 159 -29.72 25.63 16.11
CA LYS A 159 -30.08 26.98 16.55
C LYS A 159 -30.60 27.02 17.99
N SER A 160 -31.21 25.92 18.44
CA SER A 160 -31.81 25.80 19.78
C SER A 160 -30.87 25.29 20.87
N ALA A 161 -29.80 24.57 20.49
CA ALA A 161 -28.84 23.99 21.42
C ALA A 161 -27.72 24.97 21.77
N SER A 162 -27.23 24.92 23.01
CA SER A 162 -26.06 25.72 23.40
C SER A 162 -24.80 25.24 22.68
N GLY A 163 -23.90 26.18 22.34
CA GLY A 163 -22.67 25.87 21.60
C GLY A 163 -21.79 24.80 22.28
N GLY A 164 -21.81 24.72 23.61
CA GLY A 164 -21.10 23.67 24.35
C GLY A 164 -21.67 22.26 24.13
N ILE A 165 -23.00 22.12 24.08
CA ILE A 165 -23.67 20.83 23.82
C ILE A 165 -23.42 20.40 22.36
N LEU A 166 -23.51 21.33 21.41
CA LEU A 166 -23.23 21.04 20.00
C LEU A 166 -21.77 20.62 19.78
N GLY A 167 -20.82 21.31 20.42
CA GLY A 167 -19.41 20.95 20.37
C GLY A 167 -19.14 19.54 20.92
N LEU A 168 -19.77 19.19 22.04
CA LEU A 168 -19.65 17.86 22.65
C LEU A 168 -20.26 16.76 21.76
N LEU A 169 -21.44 16.98 21.18
CA LEU A 169 -22.07 16.02 20.27
C LEU A 169 -21.29 15.84 18.96
N ALA A 170 -20.78 16.94 18.39
CA ALA A 170 -19.92 16.88 17.21
C ALA A 170 -18.62 16.12 17.49
N PHE A 171 -18.00 16.35 18.65
CA PHE A 171 -16.81 15.61 19.08
C PHE A 171 -17.10 14.11 19.22
N ILE A 172 -18.18 13.73 19.93
CA ILE A 172 -18.60 12.33 20.08
C ILE A 172 -18.85 11.71 18.70
N PHE A 173 -19.55 12.42 17.81
CA PHE A 173 -19.81 11.96 16.46
C PHE A 173 -18.51 11.69 15.69
N ILE A 174 -17.55 12.62 15.71
CA ILE A 174 -16.23 12.45 15.07
C ILE A 174 -15.47 11.26 15.66
N VAL A 175 -15.46 11.11 16.99
CA VAL A 175 -14.78 9.99 17.66
C VAL A 175 -15.39 8.64 17.30
N ILE A 176 -16.72 8.52 17.32
CA ILE A 176 -17.42 7.29 16.95
C ILE A 176 -17.19 6.98 15.47
N LEU A 177 -17.43 7.96 14.61
CA LEU A 177 -17.32 7.81 13.16
C LEU A 177 -15.87 7.45 12.77
N GLY A 178 -14.88 8.13 13.37
CA GLY A 178 -13.46 7.82 13.19
C GLY A 178 -13.08 6.42 13.69
N SER A 179 -13.53 6.03 14.87
CA SER A 179 -13.26 4.70 15.44
C SER A 179 -13.86 3.57 14.60
N VAL A 180 -15.11 3.73 14.17
CA VAL A 180 -15.79 2.78 13.28
C VAL A 180 -15.06 2.66 11.94
N SER A 181 -14.64 3.78 11.36
CA SER A 181 -13.87 3.81 10.11
C SER A 181 -12.52 3.09 10.24
N LEU A 182 -11.78 3.36 11.32
CA LEU A 182 -10.49 2.71 11.59
C LEU A 182 -10.67 1.20 11.76
N PHE A 183 -11.66 0.78 12.56
CA PHE A 183 -11.96 -0.64 12.77
C PHE A 183 -12.34 -1.34 11.46
N LEU A 184 -13.26 -0.75 10.69
CA LEU A 184 -13.74 -1.33 9.44
C LEU A 184 -12.64 -1.41 8.38
N THR A 185 -11.81 -0.38 8.26
CA THR A 185 -10.67 -0.36 7.34
C THR A 185 -9.66 -1.46 7.69
N ARG A 186 -9.34 -1.64 8.98
CA ARG A 186 -8.45 -2.72 9.43
C ARG A 186 -9.05 -4.10 9.19
N TYR A 187 -10.32 -4.27 9.52
CA TYR A 187 -11.06 -5.52 9.27
C TYR A 187 -11.03 -5.89 7.78
N LEU A 188 -11.34 -4.95 6.88
CA LEU A 188 -11.30 -5.18 5.44
C LEU A 188 -9.89 -5.50 4.95
N LYS A 189 -8.86 -4.78 5.41
CA LYS A 189 -7.46 -5.06 5.04
C LYS A 189 -7.04 -6.50 5.38
N ILE A 190 -7.48 -7.03 6.53
CA ILE A 190 -7.18 -8.41 6.94
C ILE A 190 -8.01 -9.40 6.13
N LYS A 191 -9.32 -9.17 5.99
CA LYS A 191 -10.22 -10.04 5.23
C LYS A 191 -9.82 -10.20 3.76
N LEU A 192 -9.22 -9.15 3.20
CA LEU A 192 -8.81 -9.05 1.80
C LEU A 192 -7.31 -9.34 1.63
N SER A 193 -6.60 -9.79 2.67
CA SER A 193 -5.13 -9.91 2.64
C SER A 193 -4.61 -10.97 1.69
N TYR A 194 -5.42 -11.99 1.38
CA TYR A 194 -5.03 -13.12 0.52
C TYR A 194 -5.38 -12.92 -0.96
N ILE A 195 -6.05 -11.82 -1.30
CA ILE A 195 -6.46 -11.49 -2.68
C ILE A 195 -5.33 -11.56 -3.71
N PRO A 196 -4.12 -11.03 -3.44
CA PRO A 196 -3.03 -11.10 -4.41
C PRO A 196 -2.66 -12.53 -4.78
N PHE A 197 -2.75 -13.46 -3.83
CA PHE A 197 -2.36 -14.85 -4.00
C PHE A 197 -3.47 -15.65 -4.70
N ILE A 198 -4.72 -15.50 -4.25
CA ILE A 198 -5.89 -16.11 -4.90
C ILE A 198 -5.99 -15.65 -6.36
N PHE A 199 -5.66 -14.37 -6.62
CA PHE A 199 -5.62 -13.85 -7.99
C PHE A 199 -4.61 -14.59 -8.84
N LEU A 200 -3.37 -14.73 -8.39
CA LEU A 200 -2.35 -15.47 -9.14
C LEU A 200 -2.79 -16.91 -9.39
N ASP A 201 -3.26 -17.62 -8.36
CA ASP A 201 -3.59 -19.05 -8.44
C ASP A 201 -4.77 -19.34 -9.37
N ARG A 202 -5.71 -18.40 -9.50
CA ARG A 202 -6.87 -18.56 -10.39
C ARG A 202 -6.65 -17.99 -11.79
N TYR A 203 -5.64 -17.15 -11.98
CA TYR A 203 -5.45 -16.49 -13.27
C TYR A 203 -4.98 -17.46 -14.34
N HIS A 204 -5.84 -17.69 -15.33
CA HIS A 204 -5.59 -18.55 -16.49
C HIS A 204 -6.06 -17.80 -17.76
N GLY A 205 -5.26 -16.84 -18.20
CA GLY A 205 -5.56 -15.98 -19.35
C GLY A 205 -6.61 -14.91 -19.05
N GLU A 206 -7.47 -14.61 -20.02
CA GLU A 206 -8.50 -13.55 -19.88
C GLU A 206 -9.70 -13.97 -18.99
N SER A 207 -9.53 -15.00 -18.16
CA SER A 207 -10.59 -15.59 -17.33
C SER A 207 -11.21 -14.62 -16.31
N VAL A 208 -10.57 -13.49 -16.04
CA VAL A 208 -11.03 -12.48 -15.06
C VAL A 208 -12.38 -11.84 -15.44
N HIS A 209 -12.79 -11.92 -16.71
CA HIS A 209 -14.11 -11.47 -17.15
C HIS A 209 -15.22 -12.51 -16.96
N SER A 210 -14.88 -13.79 -16.74
CA SER A 210 -15.86 -14.87 -16.61
C SER A 210 -16.56 -14.88 -15.24
N SER A 211 -17.83 -15.28 -15.21
CA SER A 211 -18.58 -15.51 -13.97
C SER A 211 -17.93 -16.57 -13.09
N ASP A 212 -17.37 -17.61 -13.71
CA ASP A 212 -16.82 -18.78 -13.03
C ASP A 212 -15.56 -18.42 -12.24
N PHE A 213 -14.70 -17.56 -12.81
CA PHE A 213 -13.58 -16.98 -12.08
C PHE A 213 -14.05 -16.31 -10.80
N TRP A 214 -15.08 -15.47 -10.86
CA TRP A 214 -15.55 -14.72 -9.70
C TRP A 214 -16.24 -15.61 -8.67
N ASN A 215 -17.05 -16.57 -9.11
CA ASN A 215 -17.70 -17.53 -8.22
C ASN A 215 -16.66 -18.33 -7.42
N GLY A 216 -15.63 -18.85 -8.11
CA GLY A 216 -14.52 -19.55 -7.48
C GLY A 216 -13.70 -18.63 -6.57
N PHE A 217 -13.32 -17.45 -7.04
CA PHE A 217 -12.53 -16.46 -6.31
C PHE A 217 -13.18 -16.08 -4.98
N PHE A 218 -14.49 -15.78 -4.99
CA PHE A 218 -15.22 -15.40 -3.80
C PHE A 218 -15.54 -16.59 -2.88
N SER A 219 -15.70 -17.79 -3.42
CA SER A 219 -15.84 -19.01 -2.62
C SER A 219 -14.57 -19.30 -1.84
N GLU A 220 -13.43 -19.32 -2.53
CA GLU A 220 -12.12 -19.56 -1.93
C GLU A 220 -11.74 -18.49 -0.90
N MET A 221 -11.96 -17.22 -1.22
CA MET A 221 -11.75 -16.15 -0.24
C MET A 221 -12.63 -16.32 1.01
N ARG A 222 -13.86 -16.83 0.87
CA ARG A 222 -14.75 -17.08 2.01
C ARG A 222 -14.24 -18.24 2.85
N GLU A 223 -13.77 -19.30 2.22
CA GLU A 223 -13.24 -20.48 2.88
C GLU A 223 -11.93 -20.17 3.61
N LEU A 224 -10.99 -19.49 2.95
CA LEU A 224 -9.77 -18.99 3.57
C LEU A 224 -10.07 -18.09 4.77
N ASN A 225 -11.04 -17.17 4.64
CA ASN A 225 -11.45 -16.31 5.75
C ASN A 225 -12.10 -17.06 6.92
N LYS A 226 -12.72 -18.22 6.68
CA LYS A 226 -13.22 -19.10 7.76
C LYS A 226 -12.07 -19.85 8.42
N LEU A 227 -11.15 -20.38 7.62
CA LEU A 227 -9.98 -21.14 8.09
C LEU A 227 -8.97 -20.26 8.83
N SER A 228 -8.87 -18.99 8.45
CA SER A 228 -7.96 -18.03 9.07
C SER A 228 -8.49 -17.41 10.35
N GLN A 229 -9.69 -17.80 10.84
CA GLN A 229 -10.20 -17.30 12.12
C GLN A 229 -9.34 -17.83 13.29
N GLY A 230 -9.10 -17.00 14.30
CA GLY A 230 -8.24 -17.34 15.45
C GLY A 230 -6.78 -16.93 15.25
N ASP A 231 -5.84 -17.87 15.40
CA ASP A 231 -4.40 -17.58 15.44
C ASP A 231 -3.82 -16.96 14.16
N SER A 232 -4.28 -17.40 12.98
CA SER A 232 -3.84 -16.83 11.70
C SER A 232 -4.31 -15.38 11.55
N PHE A 233 -5.54 -15.08 11.97
CA PHE A 233 -6.06 -13.71 12.07
C PHE A 233 -5.22 -12.88 13.04
N ASN A 234 -4.94 -13.39 14.25
CA ASN A 234 -4.10 -12.70 15.24
C ASN A 234 -2.69 -12.44 14.70
N LYS A 235 -2.10 -13.40 13.96
CA LYS A 235 -0.81 -13.22 13.30
C LYS A 235 -0.86 -12.13 12.22
N ASN A 236 -1.90 -12.09 11.41
CA ASN A 236 -2.06 -11.06 10.38
C ASN A 236 -2.29 -9.66 10.99
N VAL A 237 -3.05 -9.58 12.09
CA VAL A 237 -3.20 -8.35 12.89
C VAL A 237 -1.85 -7.88 13.42
N MET A 238 -1.06 -8.78 14.03
CA MET A 238 0.25 -8.45 14.57
C MET A 238 1.25 -8.05 13.47
N LEU A 239 1.20 -8.65 12.28
CA LEU A 239 1.97 -8.20 11.12
C LEU A 239 1.56 -6.79 10.67
N GLU A 240 0.27 -6.43 10.74
CA GLU A 240 -0.19 -5.06 10.45
C GLU A 240 0.35 -4.07 11.50
N ILE A 241 0.21 -4.39 12.79
CA ILE A 241 0.69 -3.52 13.88
C ILE A 241 2.21 -3.38 13.84
N GLY A 242 2.95 -4.47 13.64
CA GLY A 242 4.41 -4.45 13.52
C GLY A 242 4.88 -3.62 12.33
N ALA A 243 4.17 -3.69 11.20
CA ALA A 243 4.45 -2.85 10.05
C ALA A 243 4.17 -1.36 10.33
N ASP A 244 3.07 -1.04 11.01
CA ASP A 244 2.73 0.33 11.41
C ASP A 244 3.82 0.89 12.36
N LEU A 245 4.27 0.11 13.35
CA LEU A 245 5.35 0.49 14.27
C LEU A 245 6.69 0.71 13.55
N ALA A 246 7.06 -0.20 12.63
CA ALA A 246 8.26 -0.05 11.83
C ALA A 246 8.20 1.20 10.95
N MET A 247 7.02 1.55 10.42
CA MET A 247 6.85 2.75 9.61
C MET A 247 7.05 4.02 10.46
N THR A 248 6.54 4.06 11.68
CA THR A 248 6.80 5.16 12.62
C THR A 248 8.31 5.37 12.86
N VAL A 249 9.08 4.29 12.99
CA VAL A 249 10.54 4.38 13.14
C VAL A 249 11.19 4.93 11.87
N VAL A 250 10.78 4.45 10.69
CA VAL A 250 11.27 4.97 9.40
C VAL A 250 10.97 6.46 9.26
N GLU A 251 9.75 6.89 9.56
CA GLU A 251 9.33 8.30 9.50
C GLU A 251 10.10 9.16 10.50
N HIS A 252 10.34 8.66 11.71
CA HIS A 252 11.15 9.35 12.71
C HIS A 252 12.59 9.54 12.22
N VAL A 253 13.25 8.48 11.73
CA VAL A 253 14.62 8.55 11.19
C VAL A 253 14.68 9.50 9.99
N ALA A 254 13.72 9.41 9.08
CA ALA A 254 13.65 10.28 7.91
C ALA A 254 13.48 11.76 8.33
N GLY A 255 12.70 12.03 9.38
CA GLY A 255 12.55 13.35 9.99
C GLY A 255 13.84 13.88 10.62
N GLN A 256 14.59 13.04 11.33
CA GLN A 256 15.91 13.41 11.89
C GLN A 256 16.91 13.76 10.77
N ILE A 257 16.92 12.99 9.68
CA ILE A 257 17.74 13.28 8.51
C ILE A 257 17.35 14.64 7.91
N GLN A 258 16.05 14.89 7.73
CA GLN A 258 15.56 16.17 7.20
C GLN A 258 16.01 17.34 8.07
N TYR A 259 15.87 17.21 9.40
CA TYR A 259 16.30 18.23 10.35
C TYR A 259 17.80 18.54 10.22
N GLY A 260 18.64 17.51 10.07
CA GLY A 260 20.08 17.68 9.82
C GLY A 260 20.37 18.48 8.54
N PHE A 261 19.64 18.21 7.45
CA PHE A 261 19.75 18.99 6.20
C PHE A 261 19.26 20.43 6.34
N GLU A 262 18.22 20.67 7.13
CA GLU A 262 17.71 22.02 7.40
C GLU A 262 18.73 22.84 8.21
N LEU A 263 19.35 22.25 9.23
CA LEU A 263 20.43 22.88 9.98
C LEU A 263 21.65 23.19 9.08
N ALA A 264 22.07 22.22 8.28
CA ALA A 264 23.18 22.40 7.34
C ALA A 264 22.87 23.45 6.26
N GLY A 265 21.62 23.53 5.80
CA GLY A 265 21.18 24.55 4.86
C GLY A 265 21.15 25.95 5.46
N GLY A 266 20.81 26.08 6.75
CA GLY A 266 20.74 27.37 7.46
C GLY A 266 22.08 28.07 7.67
N VAL A 267 23.19 27.33 7.63
CA VAL A 267 24.56 27.89 7.77
C VAL A 267 25.21 28.26 6.43
N LEU A 268 24.57 27.94 5.30
CA LEU A 268 25.10 28.15 3.96
C LEU A 268 24.53 29.42 3.29
N PRO A 269 25.23 29.99 2.28
CA PRO A 269 24.71 31.11 1.50
C PRO A 269 23.34 30.80 0.89
N SER A 270 22.48 31.81 0.78
CA SER A 270 21.04 31.69 0.46
C SER A 270 20.67 30.68 -0.65
N GLY A 271 21.34 30.74 -1.81
CA GLY A 271 21.10 29.81 -2.92
C GLY A 271 21.58 28.37 -2.65
N VAL A 272 22.74 28.22 -2.01
CA VAL A 272 23.29 26.90 -1.66
C VAL A 272 22.52 26.28 -0.51
N GLY A 273 22.15 27.06 0.51
CA GLY A 273 21.33 26.65 1.63
C GLY A 273 19.94 26.18 1.22
N ALA A 274 19.29 26.90 0.28
CA ALA A 274 18.01 26.49 -0.30
C ALA A 274 18.10 25.14 -1.04
N ALA A 275 19.17 24.92 -1.81
CA ALA A 275 19.41 23.67 -2.50
C ALA A 275 19.68 22.50 -1.55
N VAL A 276 20.48 22.71 -0.50
CA VAL A 276 20.76 21.70 0.54
C VAL A 276 19.49 21.31 1.28
N ALA A 277 18.65 22.28 1.65
CA ALA A 277 17.38 21.98 2.31
C ALA A 277 16.38 21.25 1.39
N ALA A 278 16.30 21.64 0.11
CA ALA A 278 15.46 20.93 -0.88
C ALA A 278 15.96 19.50 -1.15
N ALA A 279 17.28 19.30 -1.18
CA ALA A 279 17.89 17.97 -1.26
C ALA A 279 17.52 17.13 -0.03
N GLY A 280 17.56 17.72 1.16
CA GLY A 280 17.12 17.07 2.40
C GLY A 280 15.70 16.53 2.33
N THR A 281 14.73 17.37 1.94
CA THR A 281 13.32 16.92 1.76
C THR A 281 13.21 15.78 0.74
N THR A 282 13.98 15.84 -0.34
CA THR A 282 13.96 14.84 -1.41
C THR A 282 14.54 13.50 -0.95
N VAL A 283 15.70 13.54 -0.28
CA VAL A 283 16.36 12.36 0.30
C VAL A 283 15.48 11.72 1.36
N THR A 284 14.94 12.50 2.29
CA THR A 284 14.02 12.04 3.34
C THR A 284 12.80 11.32 2.74
N ARG A 285 12.17 11.89 1.71
CA ARG A 285 11.04 11.24 1.02
C ARG A 285 11.45 9.97 0.31
N GLY A 286 12.62 9.94 -0.34
CA GLY A 286 13.16 8.75 -0.96
C GLY A 286 13.39 7.61 0.04
N ILE A 287 14.00 7.93 1.19
CA ILE A 287 14.22 6.97 2.29
C ILE A 287 12.88 6.46 2.83
N ALA A 288 11.93 7.35 3.10
CA ALA A 288 10.62 6.98 3.63
C ALA A 288 9.86 6.04 2.66
N GLU A 289 9.86 6.32 1.35
CA GLU A 289 9.20 5.46 0.36
C GLU A 289 9.89 4.10 0.23
N VAL A 290 11.24 4.05 0.24
CA VAL A 290 11.99 2.78 0.24
C VAL A 290 11.67 1.97 1.49
N GLY A 291 11.71 2.59 2.67
CA GLY A 291 11.37 1.94 3.95
C GLY A 291 9.94 1.42 3.96
N HIS A 292 8.98 2.23 3.53
CA HIS A 292 7.58 1.85 3.38
C HIS A 292 7.43 0.59 2.50
N ARG A 293 8.13 0.55 1.36
CA ARG A 293 8.06 -0.57 0.41
C ARG A 293 8.68 -1.84 0.96
N ILE A 294 9.80 -1.73 1.68
CA ILE A 294 10.45 -2.85 2.37
C ILE A 294 9.50 -3.44 3.42
N ILE A 295 8.87 -2.60 4.24
CA ILE A 295 7.91 -3.02 5.26
C ILE A 295 6.68 -3.70 4.63
N LEU A 296 6.13 -3.12 3.55
CA LEU A 296 5.03 -3.73 2.82
C LEU A 296 5.40 -5.09 2.23
N PHE A 297 6.62 -5.24 1.72
CA PHE A 297 7.10 -6.51 1.20
C PHE A 297 7.25 -7.55 2.32
N ALA A 298 7.84 -7.19 3.46
CA ALA A 298 7.94 -8.05 4.64
C ALA A 298 6.55 -8.56 5.10
N LYS A 299 5.57 -7.65 5.16
CA LYS A 299 4.18 -7.97 5.48
C LYS A 299 3.54 -8.89 4.45
N LEU A 300 3.81 -8.67 3.15
CA LEU A 300 3.34 -9.54 2.08
C LEU A 300 3.92 -10.95 2.21
N THR A 301 5.22 -11.08 2.52
CA THR A 301 5.87 -12.37 2.78
C THR A 301 5.21 -13.12 3.93
N GLY A 302 4.99 -12.45 5.08
CA GLY A 302 4.33 -13.07 6.22
C GLY A 302 2.91 -13.54 5.90
N ARG A 303 2.16 -12.76 5.11
CA ARG A 303 0.82 -13.14 4.62
C ARG A 303 0.86 -14.31 3.66
N TYR A 304 1.88 -14.39 2.82
CA TYR A 304 2.03 -15.50 1.88
C TYR A 304 2.33 -16.82 2.59
N VAL A 305 3.16 -16.79 3.64
CA VAL A 305 3.37 -17.97 4.51
C VAL A 305 2.05 -18.42 5.13
N LEU A 306 1.27 -17.50 5.71
CA LEU A 306 -0.05 -17.82 6.26
C LEU A 306 -1.00 -18.39 5.20
N TYR A 307 -0.96 -17.84 3.99
CA TYR A 307 -1.77 -18.28 2.87
C TYR A 307 -1.47 -19.73 2.46
N ARG A 308 -0.20 -20.12 2.28
CA ARG A 308 0.15 -21.49 1.86
C ARG A 308 -0.31 -22.54 2.86
N TYR A 309 -0.20 -22.27 4.16
CA TYR A 309 -0.71 -23.17 5.21
C TYR A 309 -2.24 -23.28 5.16
N ALA A 310 -2.94 -22.16 4.95
CA ALA A 310 -4.40 -22.17 4.81
C ALA A 310 -4.86 -22.90 3.55
N PHE A 311 -4.15 -22.71 2.42
CA PHE A 311 -4.42 -23.37 1.15
C PHE A 311 -4.22 -24.90 1.24
N GLN A 312 -3.12 -25.35 1.83
CA GLN A 312 -2.84 -26.77 2.02
C GLN A 312 -3.94 -27.45 2.85
N LYS A 313 -4.44 -26.77 3.87
CA LYS A 313 -5.55 -27.25 4.70
C LYS A 313 -6.87 -27.33 3.92
N MET A 314 -7.16 -26.33 3.09
CA MET A 314 -8.38 -26.25 2.28
C MET A 314 -8.44 -27.35 1.21
N HIS A 315 -7.33 -27.59 0.51
CA HIS A 315 -7.31 -28.53 -0.62
C HIS A 315 -6.78 -29.92 -0.28
N ASN A 316 -6.27 -30.13 0.93
CA ASN A 316 -5.61 -31.37 1.36
C ASN A 316 -4.54 -31.86 0.37
N LYS A 317 -3.87 -30.92 -0.30
CA LYS A 317 -2.86 -31.13 -1.33
C LYS A 317 -1.71 -30.16 -1.11
N PRO A 318 -0.47 -30.54 -1.47
CA PRO A 318 0.62 -29.57 -1.54
C PRO A 318 0.26 -28.47 -2.54
N TYR A 319 0.77 -27.27 -2.29
CA TYR A 319 0.55 -26.11 -3.15
C TYR A 319 1.03 -26.42 -4.58
N ASN A 320 0.17 -26.16 -5.57
CA ASN A 320 0.48 -26.43 -6.97
C ASN A 320 1.28 -25.28 -7.56
N ILE A 321 2.30 -25.62 -8.36
CA ILE A 321 3.12 -24.66 -9.09
C ILE A 321 2.25 -23.95 -10.14
N ASN A 322 2.35 -22.63 -10.21
CA ASN A 322 1.55 -21.84 -11.13
C ASN A 322 2.15 -21.79 -12.55
N GLU A 323 2.07 -22.91 -13.26
CA GLU A 323 2.67 -23.08 -14.59
C GLU A 323 2.21 -22.03 -15.61
N TYR A 324 0.93 -21.64 -15.55
CA TYR A 324 0.38 -20.64 -16.45
C TYR A 324 1.04 -19.28 -16.23
N ILE A 325 1.15 -18.80 -14.99
CA ILE A 325 1.81 -17.52 -14.70
C ILE A 325 3.26 -17.51 -15.19
N TYR A 326 3.98 -18.61 -15.00
CA TYR A 326 5.37 -18.73 -15.44
C TYR A 326 5.52 -18.80 -16.96
N SER A 327 4.50 -19.26 -17.69
CA SER A 327 4.49 -19.23 -19.17
C SER A 327 4.41 -17.80 -19.74
N LEU A 328 3.92 -16.84 -18.96
CA LEU A 328 3.81 -15.44 -19.39
C LEU A 328 5.16 -14.71 -19.45
N LYS A 329 6.26 -15.37 -19.04
CA LYS A 329 7.60 -14.80 -19.02
C LYS A 329 8.18 -14.52 -20.42
N ASP A 330 7.66 -15.18 -21.45
CA ASP A 330 8.11 -15.05 -22.85
C ASP A 330 7.35 -13.92 -23.56
#